data_AF-A0A166IKS2-F1
#
_entry.id   AF-A0A166IKS2-F1
#
_cell.length_a   1.000
_cell.length_b   1.000
_cell.length_c   1.000
_cell.angle_alpha   90.00
_cell.angle_beta   90.00
_cell.angle_gamma   90.00
#
_symmetry.space_group_name_H-M   'P 1'
#
loop_
_entity.id
_entity.type
_entity.pdbx_description
1 polymer ?
#
loop_
_entity_poly.entity_id
_entity_poly.type
_entity_poly.pdbx_seq_one_letter_code
_entity_poly.pdbx_strand_id
1 'polypeptide(L)' 'MNLFLGTWQGIKEARTGYWLRWWDQEGNLLPWAVERLEQERQEKERLMAYLRSQGIDPNNLPI' A
#
# COMPACT_ATOMS: atom_id res chain seq x y z
N MET A 1 -9.04 6.87 2.92
CA MET A 1 -7.68 6.87 2.34
C MET A 1 -7.24 8.32 2.23
N ASN A 2 -6.40 8.80 3.15
CA ASN A 2 -5.97 10.20 3.21
C ASN A 2 -4.53 10.30 2.69
N LEU A 3 -4.38 10.40 1.37
CA LEU A 3 -3.09 10.55 0.70
C LEU A 3 -2.86 12.03 0.38
N PHE A 4 -1.68 12.54 0.71
CA PHE A 4 -1.31 13.92 0.46
C PHE A 4 -0.22 13.97 -0.61
N LEU A 5 -0.36 14.87 -1.57
CA LEU A 5 0.63 15.05 -2.62
C LEU A 5 1.54 16.23 -2.26
N GLY A 6 2.83 15.96 -2.06
CA GLY A 6 3.82 16.95 -1.68
C GLY A 6 4.96 17.01 -2.70
N THR A 7 5.71 18.11 -2.69
CA THR A 7 6.89 18.27 -3.54
C THR A 7 8.14 17.87 -2.76
N TRP A 8 8.93 16.97 -3.34
CA TRP A 8 10.24 16.58 -2.83
C TRP A 8 11.31 17.14 -3.76
N GLN A 9 12.26 17.90 -3.20
CA GLN A 9 13.36 18.48 -3.97
C GLN A 9 14.49 17.47 -4.10
N GLY A 10 14.87 17.15 -5.34
CA GLY A 10 16.00 16.27 -5.59
C GLY A 10 16.30 16.07 -7.06
N ILE A 11 17.20 15.13 -7.33
CA ILE A 11 17.67 14.81 -8.68
C ILE A 11 17.03 13.49 -9.09
N LYS A 12 16.20 13.52 -10.14
CA LYS A 12 15.65 12.30 -10.75
C LYS A 12 15.74 12.47 -12.26
N GLU A 13 16.05 11.39 -12.97
CA GLU A 13 16.11 11.39 -14.45
C GLU A 13 16.98 12.52 -15.02
N ALA A 14 18.14 12.77 -14.40
CA ALA A 14 19.07 13.84 -14.75
C ALA A 14 18.51 15.27 -14.70
N ARG A 15 17.35 15.48 -14.06
CA ARG A 15 16.76 16.80 -13.81
C ARG A 15 16.73 17.06 -12.30
N THR A 16 17.35 18.16 -11.91
CA THR A 16 17.28 18.67 -10.53
C THR A 16 16.05 19.57 -10.43
N GLY A 17 15.12 19.26 -9.53
CA GLY A 17 13.90 20.03 -9.41
C GLY A 17 12.95 19.51 -8.34
N TYR A 18 11.74 20.06 -8.35
CA TYR A 18 10.65 19.62 -7.50
C TYR A 18 9.96 18.41 -8.13
N TRP A 19 10.02 17.28 -7.44
CA TRP A 19 9.35 16.05 -7.83
C TRP A 19 8.09 15.86 -7.00
N LEU A 20 6.99 15.50 -7.66
CA LEU A 20 5.77 15.14 -6.95
C LEU A 20 5.96 13.77 -6.28
N ARG A 21 5.72 13.73 -4.97
CA ARG A 21 5.74 12.50 -4.17
C ARG A 21 4.53 12.43 -3.26
N TRP A 22 4.10 11.21 -2.99
CA TRP A 22 2.98 10.92 -2.13
C TRP A 22 3.44 10.79 -0.68
N TRP A 23 2.71 11.44 0.21
CA TRP A 23 2.91 11.48 1.65
C TRP A 23 1.67 10.92 2.34
N ASP A 24 1.89 10.31 3.48
CA ASP A 24 0.82 9.94 4.40
C ASP A 24 0.30 11.15 5.20
N GLN A 25 -0.86 11.03 5.84
CA GLN A 25 -1.42 12.02 6.77
C GLN A 25 -0.44 12.42 7.90
N GLU A 26 0.46 11.51 8.27
CA GLU A 26 1.49 11.75 9.28
C GLU A 26 2.72 12.51 8.76
N GLY A 27 2.74 12.88 7.46
CA GLY A 27 3.90 13.55 6.85
C GLY A 27 5.08 12.60 6.64
N ASN A 28 4.82 11.29 6.61
CA ASN A 28 5.81 10.28 6.24
C ASN A 28 5.82 10.10 4.72
N LEU A 29 7.01 10.22 4.12
CA LEU A 29 7.19 9.95 2.70
C LEU A 29 6.90 8.46 2.44
N LEU A 30 5.97 8.17 1.54
CA LEU A 30 5.65 6.79 1.25
C LEU A 30 6.82 6.14 0.49
N PRO A 31 7.44 5.06 1.02
CA PRO A 31 8.28 4.20 0.21
C PRO A 31 7.44 3.66 -0.94
N TRP A 32 8.07 3.38 -2.09
CA TRP A 32 7.38 3.10 -3.35
C TRP A 32 6.19 2.14 -3.14
N ALA A 33 5.05 2.47 -3.76
CA ALA A 33 3.72 1.87 -3.54
C ALA A 33 3.60 0.34 -3.78
N VAL A 34 4.72 -0.32 -4.03
CA VAL A 34 4.86 -1.77 -4.23
C VAL A 34 5.02 -2.55 -2.92
N GLU A 35 5.51 -1.96 -1.83
CA GLU A 35 5.66 -2.71 -0.57
C GLU A 35 4.39 -2.79 0.27
N ARG A 36 3.47 -1.80 0.15
CA ARG A 36 2.18 -1.85 0.88
C ARG A 36 1.13 -2.77 0.25
N LEU A 37 1.25 -3.06 -1.05
CA LEU A 37 0.38 -4.05 -1.70
C LEU A 37 0.73 -5.48 -1.28
N GLU A 38 2.00 -5.73 -0.94
CA GLU A 38 2.47 -7.06 -0.51
C GLU A 38 1.96 -7.40 0.90
N GLN A 39 1.95 -6.42 1.82
CA GLN A 39 1.35 -6.64 3.15
C GLN A 39 -0.15 -6.87 3.08
N GLU A 40 -0.90 -6.07 2.30
CA GLU A 40 -2.34 -6.28 2.18
C GLU A 40 -2.68 -7.63 1.52
N ARG A 41 -1.87 -8.08 0.55
CA ARG A 41 -1.97 -9.44 -0.03
C ARG A 41 -1.66 -10.52 0.99
N GLN A 42 -0.59 -10.38 1.76
CA GLN A 42 -0.21 -11.39 2.76
C GLN A 42 -1.24 -11.51 3.88
N GLU A 43 -1.80 -10.40 4.36
CA GLU A 43 -2.87 -10.41 5.35
C GLU A 43 -4.13 -11.07 4.78
N LYS A 44 -4.48 -10.74 3.53
CA LYS A 44 -5.59 -11.39 2.82
C LYS A 44 -5.37 -12.89 2.63
N GLU A 45 -4.16 -13.32 2.25
CA GLU A 45 -3.82 -14.74 2.12
C GLU A 45 -3.86 -15.48 3.46
N ARG A 46 -3.32 -14.89 4.53
CA ARG A 46 -3.40 -15.47 5.88
C ARG A 46 -4.84 -15.60 6.36
N LEU A 47 -5.66 -14.57 6.13
CA LEU A 47 -7.06 -14.59 6.48
C LEU A 47 -7.82 -15.66 5.69
N MET A 48 -7.55 -15.79 4.38
CA MET A 48 -8.12 -16.85 3.54
C MET A 48 -7.72 -18.26 4.01
N ALA A 49 -6.45 -18.46 4.39
CA ALA A 49 -5.97 -19.74 4.90
C ALA A 49 -6.58 -20.11 6.26
N TYR A 50 -6.77 -19.12 7.14
CA TYR A 50 -7.44 -19.28 8.42
C TYR A 50 -8.92 -19.67 8.22
N LEU A 51 -9.64 -18.94 7.36
CA LEU A 51 -11.04 -19.23 7.03
C LEU A 51 -11.22 -20.66 6.47
N ARG A 52 -10.34 -21.08 5.56
CA ARG A 52 -10.33 -22.46 5.05
C ARG A 52 -10.11 -23.51 6.14
N SER A 53 -9.22 -23.23 7.09
CA SER A 53 -8.98 -24.14 8.23
C SER A 53 -10.17 -24.23 9.19
N GLN A 54 -11.05 -23.23 9.19
CA GLN A 54 -12.31 -23.22 9.95
C GLN A 54 -13.48 -23.81 9.15
N GLY A 55 -13.26 -24.32 7.94
CA GLY A 55 -14.30 -24.88 7.08
C GLY A 55 -15.22 -23.83 6.43
N ILE A 56 -14.83 -22.56 6.43
CA ILE A 56 -15.56 -21.45 5.81
C ILE A 56 -14.99 -21.23 4.41
N ASP A 57 -15.83 -21.30 3.38
CA ASP A 57 -15.42 -21.02 2.00
C ASP A 57 -15.21 -19.51 1.80
N PRO A 58 -13.96 -19.04 1.59
CA PRO A 58 -13.67 -17.61 1.48
C PRO A 58 -14.25 -16.97 0.20
N ASN A 59 -14.66 -17.79 -0.78
CA ASN A 59 -15.34 -17.34 -2.00
C ASN A 59 -16.87 -17.23 -1.84
N ASN A 60 -17.42 -17.66 -0.70
CA ASN A 60 -18.85 -17.62 -0.40
C ASN A 60 -19.13 -16.90 0.92
N LEU A 61 -18.34 -15.85 1.21
CA LEU A 61 -18.63 -14.94 2.31
C LEU A 61 -19.84 -14.09 1.91
N PRO A 62 -20.93 -14.05 2.71
CA PRO A 62 -22.00 -13.10 2.47
C PRO A 62 -21.43 -11.68 2.62
N ILE A 63 -21.53 -10.90 1.55
CA ILE A 63 -21.23 -9.47 1.53
C ILE A 63 -22.22 -8.69 2.40
#